data_AF-A0AAE9YHN2-F1
#
_entry.id   AF-A0AAE9YHN2-F1
#
_cell.length_a   1.000
_cell.length_b   1.000
_cell.length_c   1.000
_cell.angle_alpha   90.00
_cell.angle_beta   90.00
_cell.angle_gamma   90.00
#
_symmetry.space_group_name_H-M   'P 1'
#
loop_
_entity.id
_entity.type
_entity.pdbx_description
1 polymer ?
#
loop_
_entity_poly.entity_id
_entity_poly.type
_entity_poly.pdbx_seq_one_letter_code
_entity_poly.pdbx_strand_id
1 'polypeptide(L)'
;MIRIPGVLAQVEVDPSTDGMPGADLIQQLLNWAQMLALWGSLAALLIGAAMYGLAREGGSYGGASRGKTLALGGVVGAILAGVAPTAVNLLFEAAS
;
A
#
# COMPACT_ATOMS: atom_id res chain seq x y z
N MET A 1 -20.37 52.07 -15.85
CA MET A 1 -19.27 51.61 -16.73
C MET A 1 -18.20 51.07 -15.79
N ILE A 2 -17.83 49.79 -15.70
CA ILE A 2 -17.85 48.64 -16.63
C ILE A 2 -18.04 47.37 -15.78
N ARG A 3 -19.02 46.53 -16.13
CA ARG A 3 -19.17 45.16 -15.62
C ARG A 3 -18.28 44.29 -16.51
N ILE A 4 -17.19 43.72 -15.98
CA ILE A 4 -16.28 42.86 -16.75
C ILE A 4 -16.98 41.51 -16.95
N PRO A 5 -17.37 41.11 -18.18
CA PRO A 5 -18.16 39.92 -18.43
C PRO A 5 -17.25 38.72 -18.75
N GLY A 6 -16.21 38.48 -17.93
CA GLY A 6 -15.12 37.55 -18.26
C GLY A 6 -14.83 36.44 -17.26
N VAL A 7 -15.61 36.31 -16.17
CA VAL A 7 -15.34 35.33 -15.08
C VAL A 7 -16.60 34.51 -14.76
N LEU A 8 -17.35 34.09 -15.79
CA LEU A 8 -18.56 33.26 -15.62
C LEU A 8 -18.42 31.87 -16.26
N ALA A 9 -17.22 31.51 -16.74
CA ALA A 9 -16.95 30.23 -17.39
C ALA A 9 -15.57 29.67 -17.00
N GLN A 10 -15.12 29.91 -15.77
CA GLN A 10 -14.04 29.09 -15.22
C GLN A 10 -14.66 27.74 -14.88
N VAL A 11 -14.43 26.77 -15.76
CA VAL A 11 -14.87 25.39 -15.54
C VAL A 11 -13.99 24.82 -14.44
N GLU A 12 -14.49 24.89 -13.21
CA GLU A 12 -13.91 24.21 -12.07
C GLU A 12 -14.34 22.75 -12.14
N VAL A 13 -13.36 21.87 -12.34
CA VAL A 13 -13.56 20.42 -12.33
C VAL A 13 -13.05 19.92 -11.00
N ASP A 14 -13.95 19.50 -10.13
CA ASP A 14 -13.63 18.81 -8.89
C ASP A 14 -13.62 17.29 -9.18
N PRO A 15 -12.44 16.64 -9.24
CA PRO A 15 -12.35 15.20 -9.47
C PRO A 15 -12.80 14.45 -8.21
N SER A 16 -14.09 14.12 -8.13
CA SER A 16 -14.64 13.26 -7.08
C SER A 16 -15.01 11.88 -7.60
N THR A 17 -14.89 10.88 -6.72
CA THR A 17 -15.39 9.52 -6.94
C THR A 17 -16.85 9.36 -6.56
N ASP A 18 -17.48 10.39 -5.98
CA ASP A 18 -18.87 10.36 -5.53
C ASP A 18 -19.82 10.21 -6.72
N GLY A 19 -20.56 9.10 -6.74
CA GLY A 19 -21.47 8.74 -7.83
C GLY A 19 -20.80 8.10 -9.05
N MET A 20 -19.49 7.80 -8.99
CA MET A 20 -18.81 7.07 -10.06
C MET A 20 -19.31 5.61 -10.11
N PRO A 21 -19.93 5.17 -11.23
CA PRO A 21 -20.40 3.79 -11.35
C PRO A 21 -19.22 2.81 -11.26
N GLY A 22 -19.24 1.95 -10.25
CA GLY A 22 -18.19 0.96 -9.98
C GLY A 22 -17.14 1.36 -8.94
N ALA A 23 -17.23 2.55 -8.34
CA ALA A 23 -16.31 2.96 -7.27
C ALA A 23 -16.32 1.98 -6.07
N ASP A 24 -17.49 1.50 -5.66
CA ASP A 24 -17.63 0.52 -4.57
C ASP A 24 -16.90 -0.80 -4.88
N LEU A 25 -16.95 -1.26 -6.13
CA LEU A 25 -16.26 -2.47 -6.55
C LEU A 25 -14.74 -2.28 -6.51
N ILE A 26 -14.25 -1.14 -7.01
CA ILE A 26 -12.82 -0.81 -6.97
C ILE A 26 -12.34 -0.71 -5.53
N GLN A 27 -13.10 -0.05 -4.65
CA GLN A 27 -12.77 0.04 -3.22
C GLN A 27 -12.74 -1.33 -2.55
N GLN A 28 -13.69 -2.20 -2.87
CA GLN A 28 -13.70 -3.58 -2.38
C GLN A 28 -12.45 -4.34 -2.84
N LEU A 29 -12.10 -4.28 -4.12
CA LEU A 29 -10.89 -4.93 -4.64
C LEU A 29 -9.62 -4.39 -3.97
N LEU A 30 -9.53 -3.08 -3.74
CA LEU A 30 -8.39 -2.45 -3.08
C LEU A 30 -8.24 -2.92 -1.63
N ASN A 31 -9.36 -3.00 -0.89
CA ASN A 31 -9.39 -3.51 0.47
C ASN A 31 -8.91 -4.97 0.53
N TRP A 32 -9.35 -5.79 -0.43
CA TRP A 32 -8.91 -7.19 -0.54
C TRP A 32 -7.42 -7.29 -0.89
N ALA A 33 -6.94 -6.48 -1.83
CA ALA A 33 -5.53 -6.43 -2.21
C ALA A 33 -4.65 -6.04 -1.02
N GLN A 34 -5.06 -5.04 -0.22
CA GLN A 34 -4.34 -4.66 1.00
C GLN A 34 -4.33 -5.78 2.03
N MET A 35 -5.46 -6.48 2.20
CA MET A 35 -5.52 -7.64 3.09
C MET A 35 -4.56 -8.75 2.62
N LEU A 36 -4.53 -9.07 1.32
CA LEU A 36 -3.59 -10.04 0.76
C LEU A 36 -2.13 -9.61 0.92
N ALA A 37 -1.82 -8.32 0.75
CA ALA A 37 -0.48 -7.79 0.95
C ALA A 37 -0.01 -7.96 2.41
N LEU A 38 -0.89 -7.70 3.38
CA LEU A 38 -0.58 -7.88 4.80
C LEU A 38 -0.44 -9.35 5.16
N TRP A 39 -1.33 -10.23 4.68
CA TRP A 39 -1.23 -11.67 4.89
C TRP A 39 0.02 -12.27 4.24
N GLY A 40 0.36 -11.85 3.02
CA GLY A 40 1.59 -12.27 2.34
C GLY A 40 2.85 -11.83 3.10
N SER A 41 2.84 -10.60 3.62
CA SER A 41 3.92 -10.06 4.44
C SER A 41 4.09 -10.83 5.76
N LEU A 42 2.98 -11.14 6.42
CA LEU A 42 2.97 -11.99 7.61
C LEU A 42 3.49 -13.40 7.32
N ALA A 43 3.04 -14.01 6.23
CA ALA A 43 3.50 -15.34 5.82
C ALA A 43 5.01 -15.35 5.54
N ALA A 44 5.53 -14.35 4.82
CA ALA A 44 6.97 -14.21 4.58
C ALA A 44 7.77 -14.05 5.88
N LEU A 45 7.25 -13.27 6.84
CA LEU A 45 7.86 -13.10 8.15
C LEU A 45 7.93 -14.44 8.90
N LEU A 46 6.82 -15.16 8.98
CA LEU A 46 6.74 -16.44 9.69
C LEU A 46 7.62 -17.52 9.04
N ILE A 47 7.59 -17.65 7.72
CA ILE A 47 8.42 -18.61 6.99
C ILE A 47 9.90 -18.28 7.15
N GLY A 48 10.27 -17.00 7.02
CA GLY A 48 11.65 -16.55 7.22
C GLY A 48 12.15 -16.79 8.63
N ALA A 49 11.32 -16.52 9.64
CA ALA A 49 11.64 -16.77 11.04
C ALA A 49 11.79 -18.27 11.33
N ALA A 50 10.91 -19.11 10.79
CA ALA A 50 10.99 -20.57 10.92
C ALA A 50 12.27 -21.13 10.27
N MET A 51 12.59 -20.68 9.06
CA MET A 51 13.83 -21.05 8.37
C MET A 51 15.07 -20.61 9.15
N TYR A 52 15.06 -19.39 9.69
CA TYR A 52 16.15 -18.88 10.50
C TYR A 52 16.35 -19.73 11.77
N GLY A 53 15.27 -20.03 12.48
CA GLY A 53 15.29 -20.86 13.69
C GLY A 53 15.84 -22.26 13.43
N LEU A 54 15.32 -22.94 12.40
CA LEU A 54 15.74 -24.30 12.05
C LEU A 54 17.21 -24.35 11.60
N ALA A 55 17.64 -23.38 10.80
CA ALA A 55 19.01 -23.32 10.31
C ALA A 55 20.04 -22.94 11.40
N ARG A 56 19.62 -22.16 12.40
CA ARG A 56 20.44 -21.81 13.57
C ARG A 56 20.76 -23.04 14.42
N GLU A 57 19.77 -23.91 14.64
CA GLU A 57 19.96 -25.17 15.38
C GLU A 57 20.79 -26.17 14.58
N GLY A 58 20.59 -26.24 13.25
CA GLY A 58 21.30 -27.15 12.35
C GLY A 58 22.71 -26.71 11.93
N GLY A 59 23.26 -25.63 12.50
CA GLY A 59 24.60 -25.11 12.17
C GLY A 59 24.76 -24.58 10.73
N SER A 60 23.66 -24.38 10.00
CA SER A 60 23.67 -23.96 8.60
C SER A 60 23.59 -22.44 8.48
N TYR A 61 24.75 -21.80 8.33
CA TYR A 61 24.85 -20.34 8.21
C TYR A 61 24.11 -19.81 6.96
N GLY A 62 24.12 -20.58 5.86
CA GLY A 62 23.43 -20.21 4.61
C GLY A 62 21.91 -20.30 4.71
N GLY A 63 21.37 -21.24 5.49
CA GLY A 63 19.93 -21.31 5.75
C GLY A 63 19.46 -20.17 6.67
N ALA A 64 20.29 -19.82 7.66
CA ALA A 64 19.99 -18.76 8.62
C ALA A 64 19.98 -17.39 7.94
N SER A 65 20.98 -17.07 7.11
CA SER A 65 21.02 -15.79 6.40
C SER A 65 19.82 -15.61 5.47
N ARG A 66 19.43 -16.65 4.72
CA ARG A 66 18.26 -16.65 3.84
C ARG A 66 16.95 -16.46 4.62
N GLY A 67 16.78 -17.18 5.72
CA GLY A 67 15.59 -17.04 6.58
C GLY A 67 15.46 -15.63 7.14
N LYS A 68 16.56 -15.03 7.62
CA LYS A 68 16.57 -13.64 8.09
C LYS A 68 16.20 -12.65 7.00
N THR A 69 16.77 -12.78 5.80
CA THR A 69 16.46 -11.89 4.68
C THR A 69 15.00 -12.02 4.25
N LEU A 70 14.45 -13.24 4.21
CA LEU A 70 13.04 -13.46 3.89
C LEU A 70 12.12 -12.81 4.95
N ALA A 71 12.44 -12.98 6.23
CA ALA A 71 11.67 -12.39 7.31
C ALA A 71 11.68 -10.86 7.26
N LEU A 72 12.85 -10.27 6.99
CA LEU A 72 13.00 -8.83 6.78
C LEU A 72 12.22 -8.34 5.56
N GLY A 73 12.17 -9.13 4.48
CA GLY A 73 11.31 -8.86 3.33
C GLY A 73 9.84 -8.76 3.71
N GLY A 74 9.36 -9.65 4.57
CA GLY A 74 8.00 -9.59 5.13
C GLY A 74 7.75 -8.33 5.97
N VAL A 75 8.70 -7.92 6.81
CA VAL A 75 8.59 -6.68 7.60
C VAL A 75 8.49 -5.45 6.70
N VAL A 76 9.35 -5.34 5.69
CA VAL A 76 9.34 -4.23 4.73
C VAL A 76 8.02 -4.22 3.95
N GLY A 77 7.55 -5.39 3.49
CA GLY A 77 6.26 -5.54 2.82
C GLY A 77 5.08 -5.04 3.68
N ALA A 78 5.07 -5.36 4.97
CA ALA A 78 4.01 -4.93 5.89
C ALA A 78 4.00 -3.40 6.08
N ILE A 79 5.17 -2.79 6.24
CA ILE A 79 5.30 -1.33 6.38
C ILE A 79 4.79 -0.64 5.12
N LEU A 80 5.23 -1.09 3.94
CA LEU A 80 4.80 -0.50 2.67
C LEU A 80 3.29 -0.65 2.45
N ALA A 81 2.73 -1.84 2.72
CA ALA A 81 1.30 -2.08 2.59
C ALA A 81 0.46 -1.23 3.57
N GLY A 82 0.96 -0.98 4.78
CA GLY A 82 0.29 -0.13 5.76
C GLY A 82 0.32 1.37 5.42
N VAL A 83 1.45 1.85 4.88
CA VAL A 83 1.63 3.28 4.56
C VAL A 83 1.01 3.66 3.21
N ALA A 84 0.83 2.72 2.29
CA ALA A 84 0.37 2.98 0.93
C ALA A 84 -0.91 3.86 0.85
N PRO A 85 -2.01 3.60 1.57
CA PRO A 85 -3.22 4.43 1.46
C PRO A 85 -2.99 5.86 1.96
N THR A 86 -2.21 6.01 3.04
CA THR A 86 -1.90 7.32 3.61
C THR A 86 -1.03 8.13 2.66
N ALA A 87 0.00 7.51 2.07
CA ALA A 87 0.87 8.17 1.10
C ALA A 87 0.11 8.65 -0.15
N VAL A 88 -0.84 7.84 -0.64
CA VAL A 88 -1.70 8.20 -1.77
C VAL A 88 -2.57 9.41 -1.42
N ASN A 89 -3.23 9.40 -0.25
CA ASN A 89 -4.08 10.50 0.19
C ASN A 89 -3.30 11.81 0.34
N LEU A 90 -2.10 11.77 0.94
CA LEU A 90 -1.24 12.95 1.09
C LEU A 90 -0.76 13.51 -0.25
N LEU A 91 -0.52 12.64 -1.25
CA LEU A 91 -0.14 13.07 -2.58
C LEU A 91 -1.28 13.78 -3.30
N PHE A 92 -2.51 13.29 -3.16
CA PHE A 92 -3.69 13.96 -3.72
C PHE A 92 -3.95 15.31 -3.04
N GLU A 93 -3.82 15.39 -1.72
CA GLU A 93 -3.93 16.65 -0.97
C GLU A 93 -2.85 17.67 -1.36
N ALA A 94 -1.62 17.22 -1.62
CA ALA A 94 -0.53 18.10 -2.06
C ALA A 94 -0.64 18.56 -3.53
N ALA A 95 -1.44 17.85 -4.34
CA ALA A 95 -1.60 18.13 -5.77
C ALA A 95 -2.83 19.00 -6.09
N SER A 96 -3.79 19.13 -5.17
CA SER A 96 -4.93 20.06 -5.23
C SER A 96 -4.55 21.46 -4.81
#